data_AF-A0AAV0M5S6-F1
#
_entry.id   AF-A0AAV0M5S6-F1
#
_cell.length_a   1.000
_cell.length_b   1.000
_cell.length_c   1.000
_cell.angle_alpha   90.00
_cell.angle_beta   90.00
_cell.angle_gamma   90.00
#
_symmetry.space_group_name_H-M   'P 1'
#
loop_
_entity.id
_entity.type
_entity.pdbx_description
1 polymer ?
#
loop_
_entity_poly.entity_id
_entity_poly.type
_entity_poly.pdbx_seq_one_letter_code
_entity_poly.pdbx_strand_id
1 'polypeptide(L)'
;MPRFPLYLLLCCAAAAASLSTLSAGEVPTCSGIVPMSYRSDNISIADFGGVGDGKTLNTKAFKEAIYRIQHLKRGGGGTLLYIPAGEYLTESFNLTSHMTLYLATGAVIKATQVETTNWPVVAPLPSYGRGRELPGGRYTSFIHADGVHDVIITGENGTIDGQGDVWWNMWKQRTLQYTRPGLVEFMNSHDIIISNVTFKNSPFWNIHPVYCSNVVVRYVTILAPHNSPNTDGVDPDSSSNVCIEDSYISTGDDLVAVKSGWDQYGIAFNRPSTDITIRRITGSSRFAGIAVGSETSGGVKNVLAENINLYNMGVGIHIKTNTGRGGYIRNITVSNVYMEDVRTGIRIAGDVGGHPDGNFNPTALPAVEGLTLDGIWGQRIGQPGLIRGLKDAPFKRVCLSNVNLHVVRRKSGKNNNTLLTWKCSDVSGGSFLVSPSPCSELASSNGATDSCSDHFRNL
;
A
#
# COMPACT_ATOMS: atom_id res chain seq x y z
N MET A 1 81.75 -45.84 8.50
CA MET A 1 82.19 -44.62 7.79
C MET A 1 82.49 -45.04 6.36
N PRO A 2 81.88 -44.52 5.28
CA PRO A 2 81.54 -43.10 5.03
C PRO A 2 80.16 -42.81 4.37
N ARG A 3 79.78 -41.52 4.46
CA ARG A 3 79.13 -40.59 3.49
C ARG A 3 77.76 -40.88 2.82
N PHE A 4 76.87 -39.89 3.02
CA PHE A 4 75.60 -39.49 2.37
C PHE A 4 75.57 -39.58 0.81
N PRO A 5 74.36 -39.64 0.21
CA PRO A 5 73.79 -38.39 -0.31
C PRO A 5 72.31 -38.13 0.00
N LEU A 6 72.10 -36.83 0.16
CA LEU A 6 70.89 -36.00 0.19
C LEU A 6 69.84 -36.40 -0.88
N TYR A 7 68.59 -36.63 -0.49
CA TYR A 7 67.43 -36.54 -1.41
C TYR A 7 66.48 -35.43 -0.95
N LEU A 8 66.36 -34.47 -1.85
CA LEU A 8 65.53 -33.27 -1.81
C LEU A 8 64.05 -33.68 -1.89
N LEU A 9 63.29 -33.55 -0.81
CA LEU A 9 61.83 -33.62 -0.88
C LEU A 9 61.30 -32.30 -1.45
N LEU A 10 60.81 -32.33 -2.69
CA LEU A 10 59.98 -31.26 -3.26
C LEU A 10 58.64 -31.24 -2.51
N CYS A 11 58.40 -30.19 -1.74
CA CYS A 11 57.05 -29.80 -1.30
C CYS A 11 56.26 -29.29 -2.52
N CYS A 12 55.36 -30.11 -3.06
CA CYS A 12 54.27 -29.62 -3.91
C CYS A 12 53.22 -28.92 -3.02
N ALA A 13 53.32 -27.59 -2.91
CA ALA A 13 52.26 -26.78 -2.35
C ALA A 13 51.07 -26.78 -3.33
N ALA A 14 49.99 -27.46 -2.96
CA ALA A 14 48.72 -27.34 -3.66
C ALA A 14 48.16 -25.94 -3.42
N ALA A 15 48.17 -25.10 -4.46
CA ALA A 15 47.47 -23.83 -4.46
C ALA A 15 45.96 -24.10 -4.41
N ALA A 16 45.37 -23.98 -3.22
CA ALA A 16 43.92 -23.93 -3.08
C ALA A 16 43.45 -22.61 -3.72
N ALA A 17 42.85 -22.71 -4.91
CA ALA A 17 42.16 -21.59 -5.52
C ALA A 17 41.01 -21.18 -4.60
N SER A 18 41.16 -20.03 -3.95
CA SER A 18 40.07 -19.39 -3.21
C SER A 18 38.97 -19.02 -4.19
N LEU A 19 37.93 -19.85 -4.24
CA LEU A 19 36.65 -19.50 -4.84
C LEU A 19 36.12 -18.28 -4.09
N SER A 20 36.31 -17.10 -4.68
CA SER A 20 35.63 -15.89 -4.28
C SER A 20 34.14 -16.12 -4.49
N THR A 21 33.42 -16.48 -3.44
CA THR A 21 31.97 -16.41 -3.40
C THR A 21 31.61 -14.96 -3.66
N LEU A 22 31.09 -14.68 -4.84
CA LEU A 22 30.32 -13.46 -5.08
C LEU A 22 29.24 -13.43 -4.01
N SER A 23 29.39 -12.53 -3.04
CA SER A 23 28.31 -12.16 -2.15
C SER A 23 27.18 -11.67 -3.05
N ALA A 24 26.16 -12.50 -3.25
CA ALA A 24 24.88 -12.01 -3.74
C ALA A 24 24.46 -10.94 -2.74
N GLY A 25 24.44 -9.68 -3.16
CA GLY A 25 24.05 -8.57 -2.30
C GLY A 25 22.74 -8.92 -1.59
N GLU A 26 22.69 -8.68 -0.28
CA GLU A 26 21.52 -8.96 0.54
C GLU A 26 20.29 -8.31 -0.09
N VAL A 27 19.25 -9.10 -0.40
CA VAL A 27 18.03 -8.58 -1.02
C VAL A 27 17.40 -7.58 -0.06
N PRO A 28 17.22 -6.30 -0.44
CA PRO A 28 16.67 -5.29 0.46
C PRO A 28 15.31 -5.71 1.03
N THR A 29 15.18 -5.77 2.35
CA THR A 29 13.97 -6.21 3.07
C THR A 29 13.60 -5.25 4.18
N CYS A 30 12.33 -5.29 4.56
CA CYS A 30 11.76 -4.50 5.63
C CYS A 30 11.75 -5.22 6.99
N SER A 31 12.33 -6.43 7.05
CA SER A 31 12.43 -7.25 8.26
C SER A 31 13.07 -6.54 9.47
N GLY A 32 13.84 -5.47 9.26
CA GLY A 32 14.50 -4.71 10.32
C GLY A 32 13.75 -3.45 10.80
N ILE A 33 12.66 -3.05 10.15
CA ILE A 33 11.93 -1.82 10.51
C ILE A 33 11.21 -1.97 11.85
N VAL A 34 10.57 -3.13 12.05
CA VAL A 34 9.96 -3.52 13.33
C VAL A 34 10.55 -4.87 13.73
N PRO A 35 11.24 -4.96 14.87
CA PRO A 35 11.73 -6.24 15.37
C PRO A 35 10.59 -7.22 15.62
N MET A 36 10.75 -8.46 15.15
CA MET A 36 9.76 -9.50 15.39
C MET A 36 9.80 -9.93 16.87
N SER A 37 8.73 -9.68 17.63
CA SER A 37 8.60 -10.11 19.03
C SER A 37 7.97 -11.51 19.14
N TYR A 38 8.67 -12.45 19.75
CA TYR A 38 8.10 -13.75 20.11
C TYR A 38 7.39 -13.67 21.47
N ARG A 39 6.10 -14.01 21.50
CA ARG A 39 5.29 -14.01 22.73
C ARG A 39 5.36 -15.38 23.38
N SER A 40 5.94 -15.48 24.58
CA SER A 40 5.99 -16.74 25.33
C SER A 40 4.62 -17.15 25.88
N ASP A 41 3.76 -16.17 26.13
CA ASP A 41 2.41 -16.40 26.59
C ASP A 41 1.46 -16.56 25.41
N ASN A 42 0.73 -17.66 25.40
CA ASN A 42 -0.26 -17.99 24.38
C ASN A 42 -1.60 -18.31 25.06
N ILE A 43 -2.67 -17.67 24.59
CA ILE A 43 -4.05 -17.96 24.96
C ILE A 43 -4.86 -18.24 23.70
N SER A 44 -5.80 -19.18 23.76
CA SER A 44 -6.67 -19.48 22.62
C SER A 44 -7.99 -18.72 22.75
N ILE A 45 -8.57 -18.29 21.63
CA ILE A 45 -9.94 -17.74 21.64
C ILE A 45 -10.96 -18.75 22.19
N ALA A 46 -10.69 -20.06 22.07
CA ALA A 46 -11.53 -21.12 22.64
C ALA A 46 -11.59 -21.07 24.17
N ASP A 47 -10.52 -20.60 24.84
CA ASP A 47 -10.47 -20.47 26.31
C ASP A 47 -11.47 -19.42 26.83
N PHE A 48 -11.91 -18.52 25.95
CA PHE A 48 -12.89 -17.47 26.22
C PHE A 48 -14.28 -17.80 25.66
N GLY A 49 -14.50 -19.06 25.28
CA GLY A 49 -15.77 -19.54 24.72
C GLY A 49 -15.92 -19.27 23.22
N GLY A 50 -14.82 -19.02 22.51
CA GLY A 50 -14.84 -18.89 21.05
C GLY A 50 -15.22 -20.19 20.34
N VAL A 51 -16.21 -20.15 19.45
CA VAL A 51 -16.72 -21.28 18.67
C VAL A 51 -16.56 -20.99 17.18
N GLY A 52 -15.79 -21.83 16.49
CA GLY A 52 -15.44 -21.69 15.07
C GLY A 52 -16.44 -22.35 14.09
N ASP A 53 -17.74 -22.24 14.36
CA ASP A 53 -18.82 -22.91 13.59
C ASP A 53 -19.43 -22.04 12.47
N GLY A 54 -18.94 -20.82 12.29
CA GLY A 54 -19.43 -19.83 11.32
C GLY A 54 -20.79 -19.21 11.66
N LYS A 55 -21.34 -19.48 12.85
CA LYS A 55 -22.70 -19.07 13.26
C LYS A 55 -22.71 -18.38 14.62
N THR A 56 -21.96 -18.90 15.58
CA THR A 56 -21.88 -18.36 16.93
C THR A 56 -21.20 -16.99 16.91
N LEU A 57 -21.83 -15.99 17.55
CA LEU A 57 -21.26 -14.64 17.65
C LEU A 57 -20.18 -14.60 18.74
N ASN A 58 -18.93 -14.48 18.31
CA ASN A 58 -17.73 -14.55 19.14
C ASN A 58 -17.28 -13.20 19.72
N THR A 59 -18.06 -12.13 19.55
CA THR A 59 -17.70 -10.77 20.00
C THR A 59 -17.31 -10.73 21.47
N LYS A 60 -18.03 -11.46 22.34
CA LYS A 60 -17.71 -11.55 23.76
C LYS A 60 -16.36 -12.25 23.98
N ALA A 61 -16.10 -13.36 23.30
CA ALA A 61 -14.85 -14.10 23.42
C ALA A 61 -13.64 -13.22 23.03
N PHE A 62 -13.75 -12.46 21.93
CA PHE A 62 -12.69 -11.52 21.52
C PHE A 62 -12.48 -10.41 22.56
N LYS A 63 -13.56 -9.77 23.04
CA LYS A 63 -13.48 -8.72 24.06
C LYS A 63 -12.83 -9.21 25.36
N GLU A 64 -13.20 -10.39 25.84
CA GLU A 64 -12.62 -10.98 27.07
C GLU A 64 -11.16 -11.38 26.87
N ALA A 65 -10.80 -11.98 25.73
CA ALA A 65 -9.41 -12.33 25.41
C ALA A 65 -8.51 -11.09 25.36
N ILE A 66 -8.96 -10.03 24.69
CA ILE A 66 -8.22 -8.77 24.58
C ILE A 66 -8.13 -8.07 25.94
N TYR A 67 -9.23 -8.02 26.69
CA TYR A 67 -9.22 -7.49 28.06
C TYR A 67 -8.20 -8.22 28.93
N ARG A 68 -8.15 -9.55 28.81
CA ARG A 68 -7.16 -10.37 29.51
C ARG A 68 -5.74 -9.98 29.14
N ILE A 69 -5.42 -9.86 27.85
CA ILE A 69 -4.10 -9.45 27.36
C ILE A 69 -3.70 -8.07 27.91
N GLN A 70 -4.60 -7.10 27.81
CA GLN A 70 -4.35 -5.73 28.27
C GLN A 70 -4.01 -5.65 29.77
N HIS A 71 -4.62 -6.51 30.60
CA HIS A 71 -4.49 -6.48 32.06
C HIS A 71 -3.53 -7.55 32.61
N LEU A 72 -2.89 -8.34 31.75
CA LEU A 72 -1.87 -9.28 32.15
C LEU A 72 -0.59 -8.53 32.56
N LYS A 73 -0.40 -8.34 33.87
CA LYS A 73 0.86 -7.85 34.43
C LYS A 73 1.94 -8.92 34.28
N ARG A 74 2.71 -8.89 33.17
CA ARG A 74 3.82 -9.81 32.93
C ARG A 74 5.05 -9.04 32.44
N GLY A 75 6.23 -9.51 32.82
CA GLY A 75 7.52 -8.81 32.68
C GLY A 75 8.07 -8.69 31.24
N GLY A 76 7.28 -8.12 30.32
CA GLY A 76 7.79 -7.49 29.09
C GLY A 76 7.61 -8.24 27.77
N GLY A 77 7.07 -9.47 27.75
CA GLY A 77 7.00 -10.29 26.52
C GLY A 77 5.76 -10.09 25.64
N GLY A 78 4.66 -9.55 26.17
CA GLY A 78 3.37 -9.53 25.49
C GLY A 78 2.67 -10.89 25.44
N THR A 79 1.55 -11.00 24.71
CA THR A 79 0.76 -12.24 24.64
C THR A 79 0.23 -12.50 23.23
N LEU A 80 0.29 -13.77 22.82
CA LEU A 80 -0.30 -14.27 21.59
C LEU A 80 -1.74 -14.72 21.85
N LEU A 81 -2.68 -14.20 21.08
CA LEU A 81 -4.04 -14.69 20.93
C LEU A 81 -4.09 -15.63 19.72
N TYR A 82 -4.23 -16.92 19.99
CA TYR A 82 -4.33 -17.97 18.98
C TYR A 82 -5.77 -18.17 18.54
N ILE A 83 -6.00 -18.10 17.22
CA ILE A 83 -7.27 -18.43 16.57
C ILE A 83 -7.11 -19.79 15.88
N PRO A 84 -7.69 -20.87 16.42
CA PRO A 84 -7.66 -22.20 15.80
C PRO A 84 -8.39 -22.24 14.45
N ALA A 85 -8.28 -23.38 13.76
CA ALA A 85 -9.08 -23.64 12.55
C ALA A 85 -10.59 -23.56 12.85
N GLY A 86 -11.35 -22.95 11.94
CA GLY A 86 -12.78 -22.72 12.08
C GLY A 86 -13.20 -21.31 11.64
N GLU A 87 -14.51 -21.08 11.51
CA GLU A 87 -15.06 -19.77 11.16
C GLU A 87 -15.61 -19.07 12.42
N TYR A 88 -15.01 -17.95 12.80
CA TYR A 88 -15.35 -17.18 14.00
C TYR A 88 -16.09 -15.90 13.59
N LEU A 89 -17.42 -15.97 13.59
CA LEU A 89 -18.27 -14.82 13.33
C LEU A 89 -18.17 -13.81 14.48
N THR A 90 -17.93 -12.53 14.23
CA THR A 90 -17.81 -11.49 15.27
C THR A 90 -18.20 -10.11 14.75
N GLU A 91 -18.63 -9.23 15.66
CA GLU A 91 -18.68 -7.78 15.43
C GLU A 91 -17.25 -7.19 15.44
N SER A 92 -17.15 -5.87 15.22
CA SER A 92 -15.90 -5.15 15.37
C SER A 92 -15.28 -5.29 16.76
N PHE A 93 -13.95 -5.38 16.84
CA PHE A 93 -13.22 -5.41 18.09
C PHE A 93 -11.90 -4.65 18.02
N ASN A 94 -11.40 -4.23 19.18
CA ASN A 94 -10.17 -3.45 19.28
C ASN A 94 -8.98 -4.33 19.66
N LEU A 95 -7.81 -4.08 19.10
CA LEU A 95 -6.55 -4.65 19.55
C LEU A 95 -5.97 -3.85 20.73
N THR A 96 -4.94 -4.38 21.38
CA THR A 96 -4.22 -3.74 22.49
C THR A 96 -2.71 -3.88 22.32
N SER A 97 -1.91 -3.07 23.02
CA SER A 97 -0.44 -3.12 22.91
C SER A 97 0.14 -4.47 23.33
N HIS A 98 1.34 -4.77 22.84
CA HIS A 98 2.09 -5.99 23.18
C HIS A 98 1.34 -7.30 22.87
N MET A 99 0.56 -7.32 21.80
CA MET A 99 -0.20 -8.50 21.41
C MET A 99 0.23 -9.07 20.07
N THR A 100 0.03 -10.38 19.91
CA THR A 100 0.07 -11.04 18.61
C THR A 100 -1.28 -11.69 18.36
N LEU A 101 -2.01 -11.26 17.34
CA LEU A 101 -3.17 -11.99 16.81
C LEU A 101 -2.65 -13.02 15.81
N TYR A 102 -2.75 -14.31 16.16
CA TYR A 102 -2.24 -15.42 15.36
C TYR A 102 -3.38 -16.25 14.77
N LEU A 103 -3.47 -16.33 13.44
CA LEU A 103 -4.49 -17.12 12.75
C LEU A 103 -3.88 -18.43 12.23
N ALA A 104 -4.31 -19.56 12.78
CA ALA A 104 -3.87 -20.88 12.34
C ALA A 104 -4.33 -21.20 10.91
N THR A 105 -3.76 -22.25 10.33
CA THR A 105 -4.21 -22.78 9.04
C THR A 105 -5.71 -23.11 9.11
N GLY A 106 -6.51 -22.56 8.20
CA GLY A 106 -7.97 -22.78 8.17
C GLY A 106 -8.77 -21.95 9.19
N ALA A 107 -8.14 -21.05 9.94
CA ALA A 107 -8.83 -20.07 10.77
C ALA A 107 -9.43 -18.97 9.90
N VAL A 108 -10.68 -18.58 10.17
CA VAL A 108 -11.35 -17.44 9.52
C VAL A 108 -11.99 -16.56 10.58
N ILE A 109 -11.51 -15.32 10.74
CA ILE A 109 -12.22 -14.28 11.50
C ILE A 109 -13.18 -13.60 10.53
N LYS A 110 -14.49 -13.66 10.82
CA LYS A 110 -15.54 -13.30 9.86
C LYS A 110 -16.45 -12.21 10.42
N ALA A 111 -16.60 -11.11 9.70
CA ALA A 111 -17.45 -10.00 10.14
C ALA A 111 -18.93 -10.37 10.07
N THR A 112 -19.68 -10.13 11.15
CA THR A 112 -21.13 -10.34 11.15
C THR A 112 -21.85 -9.40 10.17
N GLN A 113 -22.81 -9.97 9.43
CA GLN A 113 -23.74 -9.23 8.58
C GLN A 113 -25.04 -8.85 9.33
N VAL A 114 -25.26 -9.39 10.53
CA VAL A 114 -26.46 -9.11 11.33
C VAL A 114 -26.30 -7.72 11.95
N GLU A 115 -27.28 -6.86 11.69
CA GLU A 115 -27.42 -5.53 12.30
C GLU A 115 -26.17 -4.66 12.18
N THR A 116 -25.89 -4.17 10.97
CA THR A 116 -24.90 -3.11 10.72
C THR A 116 -25.11 -1.86 11.60
N THR A 117 -26.26 -1.74 12.28
CA THR A 117 -26.58 -0.75 13.31
C THR A 117 -25.74 -0.86 14.58
N ASN A 118 -25.20 -2.03 14.92
CA ASN A 118 -24.41 -2.23 16.14
C ASN A 118 -22.93 -1.87 15.98
N TRP A 119 -22.50 -1.56 14.75
CA TRP A 119 -21.16 -1.05 14.50
C TRP A 119 -21.00 0.34 15.11
N PRO A 120 -20.03 0.54 16.02
CA PRO A 120 -19.78 1.84 16.62
C PRO A 120 -19.51 2.91 15.56
N VAL A 121 -20.12 4.07 15.72
CA VAL A 121 -19.86 5.24 14.89
C VAL A 121 -18.84 6.13 15.58
N VAL A 122 -17.76 6.45 14.88
CA VAL A 122 -16.66 7.29 15.35
C VAL A 122 -16.52 8.55 14.50
N ALA A 123 -15.72 9.50 14.99
CA ALA A 123 -15.46 10.75 14.30
C ALA A 123 -14.77 10.52 12.93
N PRO A 124 -15.02 11.40 11.94
CA PRO A 124 -14.31 11.36 10.68
C PRO A 124 -12.82 11.69 10.87
N LEU A 125 -11.99 11.15 9.99
CA LEU A 125 -10.59 11.50 9.83
C LEU A 125 -10.42 12.62 8.78
N PRO A 126 -9.34 13.40 8.86
CA PRO A 126 -8.91 14.30 7.79
C PRO A 126 -8.87 13.71 6.37
N SER A 127 -8.75 12.40 6.19
CA SER A 127 -8.72 11.71 4.89
C SER A 127 -9.98 10.92 4.57
N TYR A 128 -10.84 10.69 5.56
CA TYR A 128 -11.84 9.63 5.52
C TYR A 128 -13.03 9.89 6.45
N GLY A 129 -14.22 9.37 6.14
CA GLY A 129 -15.40 9.53 7.00
C GLY A 129 -16.18 10.83 6.80
N ARG A 130 -15.67 11.75 5.98
CA ARG A 130 -16.39 12.94 5.50
C ARG A 130 -16.47 12.88 3.98
N GLY A 131 -17.53 13.41 3.39
CA GLY A 131 -17.62 13.67 1.95
C GLY A 131 -17.81 12.45 1.07
N ARG A 132 -16.72 11.73 0.72
CA ARG A 132 -16.66 10.77 -0.41
C ARG A 132 -17.82 9.79 -0.45
N GLU A 133 -18.24 9.32 0.72
CA GLU A 133 -19.46 8.52 0.85
C GLU A 133 -20.61 9.35 1.40
N LEU A 134 -20.43 9.90 2.60
CA LEU A 134 -21.43 10.65 3.32
C LEU A 134 -20.79 11.76 4.17
N PRO A 135 -21.50 12.85 4.47
CA PRO A 135 -21.10 13.77 5.52
C PRO A 135 -21.26 13.10 6.90
N GLY A 136 -20.43 13.47 7.87
CA GLY A 136 -20.62 13.08 9.27
C GLY A 136 -19.60 12.08 9.80
N GLY A 137 -20.07 11.12 10.59
CA GLY A 137 -19.24 10.06 11.19
C GLY A 137 -19.03 8.86 10.26
N ARG A 138 -18.23 7.91 10.74
CA ARG A 138 -17.92 6.65 10.05
C ARG A 138 -18.12 5.48 10.99
N TYR A 139 -18.43 4.31 10.46
CA TYR A 139 -18.33 3.08 11.24
C TYR A 139 -16.86 2.81 11.59
N THR A 140 -16.61 2.31 12.79
CA THR A 140 -15.29 1.79 13.19
C THR A 140 -14.89 0.63 12.27
N SER A 141 -13.60 0.42 12.04
CA SER A 141 -13.13 -0.70 11.21
C SER A 141 -13.33 -2.06 11.88
N PHE A 142 -13.34 -3.15 11.10
CA PHE A 142 -13.65 -4.48 11.63
C PHE A 142 -12.67 -4.91 12.73
N ILE A 143 -11.39 -4.75 12.45
CA ILE A 143 -10.33 -4.84 13.45
C ILE A 143 -9.75 -3.45 13.57
N HIS A 144 -9.84 -2.88 14.77
CA HIS A 144 -9.44 -1.50 15.01
C HIS A 144 -8.39 -1.44 16.11
N ALA A 145 -7.49 -0.45 16.07
CA ALA A 145 -6.59 -0.17 17.17
C ALA A 145 -6.26 1.32 17.18
N ASP A 146 -6.26 1.96 18.35
CA ASP A 146 -5.94 3.37 18.50
C ASP A 146 -4.97 3.57 19.68
N GLY A 147 -3.84 4.23 19.43
CA GLY A 147 -2.82 4.49 20.44
C GLY A 147 -2.10 3.24 20.95
N VAL A 148 -2.01 2.18 20.14
CA VAL A 148 -1.34 0.93 20.53
C VAL A 148 0.09 0.86 19.99
N HIS A 149 0.89 -0.03 20.56
CA HIS A 149 2.24 -0.31 20.08
C HIS A 149 2.64 -1.76 20.24
N ASP A 150 3.64 -2.21 19.47
CA ASP A 150 4.13 -3.58 19.49
C ASP A 150 2.97 -4.58 19.25
N VAL A 151 2.33 -4.44 18.08
CA VAL A 151 1.17 -5.25 17.67
C VAL A 151 1.50 -6.04 16.42
N ILE A 152 1.23 -7.34 16.48
CA ILE A 152 1.51 -8.27 15.38
C ILE A 152 0.20 -8.94 14.97
N ILE A 153 -0.12 -8.92 13.68
CA ILE A 153 -1.15 -9.78 13.07
C ILE A 153 -0.39 -10.77 12.19
N THR A 154 -0.43 -12.05 12.54
CA THR A 154 0.24 -13.09 11.76
C THR A 154 -0.44 -14.45 11.80
N GLY A 155 0.16 -15.48 11.21
CA GLY A 155 -0.45 -16.79 11.18
C GLY A 155 0.16 -17.73 10.14
N GLU A 156 -0.60 -18.79 9.84
CA GLU A 156 -0.30 -19.78 8.81
C GLU A 156 -1.27 -19.59 7.64
N ASN A 157 -1.36 -18.36 7.13
CA ASN A 157 -2.28 -17.98 6.06
C ASN A 157 -3.77 -18.15 6.41
N GLY A 158 -4.14 -17.95 7.68
CA GLY A 158 -5.54 -17.78 8.08
C GLY A 158 -6.16 -16.51 7.47
N THR A 159 -7.50 -16.42 7.50
CA THR A 159 -8.27 -15.39 6.78
C THR A 159 -8.98 -14.41 7.71
N ILE A 160 -8.98 -13.13 7.35
CA ILE A 160 -9.86 -12.09 7.90
C ILE A 160 -10.84 -11.71 6.79
N ASP A 161 -12.11 -12.11 6.92
CA ASP A 161 -13.18 -11.89 5.93
C ASP A 161 -14.16 -10.82 6.42
N GLY A 162 -14.17 -9.67 5.75
CA GLY A 162 -15.00 -8.51 6.09
C GLY A 162 -16.47 -8.62 5.68
N GLN A 163 -16.85 -9.66 4.92
CA GLN A 163 -18.21 -9.83 4.39
C GLN A 163 -18.79 -8.54 3.76
N GLY A 164 -17.98 -7.87 2.93
CA GLY A 164 -18.25 -6.51 2.43
C GLY A 164 -19.46 -6.35 1.50
N ASP A 165 -20.07 -7.44 1.03
CA ASP A 165 -21.17 -7.42 0.05
C ASP A 165 -22.38 -6.60 0.51
N VAL A 166 -22.78 -6.73 1.78
CA VAL A 166 -23.87 -5.94 2.37
C VAL A 166 -23.57 -4.45 2.30
N TRP A 167 -22.34 -4.06 2.64
CA TRP A 167 -21.88 -2.68 2.61
C TRP A 167 -21.79 -2.12 1.18
N TRP A 168 -21.27 -2.90 0.25
CA TRP A 168 -21.19 -2.51 -1.17
C TRP A 168 -22.59 -2.33 -1.78
N ASN A 169 -23.55 -3.17 -1.39
CA ASN A 169 -24.93 -3.05 -1.84
C ASN A 169 -25.58 -1.78 -1.28
N MET A 170 -25.41 -1.49 0.01
CA MET A 170 -25.89 -0.23 0.59
C MET A 170 -25.26 1.00 -0.07
N TRP A 171 -23.97 0.96 -0.40
CA TRP A 171 -23.30 2.04 -1.13
C TRP A 171 -23.90 2.25 -2.53
N LYS A 172 -24.06 1.16 -3.30
CA LYS A 172 -24.65 1.20 -4.66
C LYS A 172 -26.09 1.71 -4.64
N GLN A 173 -26.86 1.34 -3.62
CA GLN A 173 -28.26 1.74 -3.44
C GLN A 173 -28.42 3.09 -2.74
N ARG A 174 -27.33 3.71 -2.28
CA ARG A 174 -27.32 4.97 -1.51
C ARG A 174 -28.17 4.91 -0.24
N THR A 175 -28.09 3.79 0.48
CA THR A 175 -28.83 3.53 1.74
C THR A 175 -27.93 3.51 2.97
N LEU A 176 -26.63 3.82 2.81
CA LEU A 176 -25.72 4.00 3.94
C LEU A 176 -26.21 5.14 4.87
N GLN A 177 -26.06 4.95 6.18
CA GLN A 177 -26.30 5.99 7.18
C GLN A 177 -25.03 6.76 7.52
N TYR A 178 -23.89 6.05 7.54
CA TYR A 178 -22.55 6.59 7.79
C TYR A 178 -21.57 5.99 6.80
N THR A 179 -20.38 6.59 6.70
CA THR A 179 -19.28 6.06 5.89
C THR A 179 -18.95 4.62 6.34
N ARG A 180 -18.70 3.72 5.38
CA ARG A 180 -18.47 2.28 5.61
C ARG A 180 -17.32 2.01 6.60
N PRO A 181 -17.19 0.81 7.17
CA PRO A 181 -16.00 0.46 7.94
C PRO A 181 -14.85 0.01 7.02
N GLY A 182 -13.59 0.21 7.44
CA GLY A 182 -12.45 -0.51 6.86
C GLY A 182 -12.37 -1.94 7.39
N LEU A 183 -11.43 -2.75 6.87
CA LEU A 183 -11.18 -4.09 7.41
C LEU A 183 -10.23 -4.04 8.61
N VAL A 184 -9.01 -3.52 8.44
CA VAL A 184 -8.05 -3.34 9.52
C VAL A 184 -7.56 -1.90 9.54
N GLU A 185 -7.73 -1.23 10.68
CA GLU A 185 -7.32 0.17 10.87
C GLU A 185 -6.48 0.31 12.13
N PHE A 186 -5.28 0.85 11.98
CA PHE A 186 -4.45 1.28 13.08
C PHE A 186 -4.42 2.80 13.07
N MET A 187 -4.72 3.40 14.22
CA MET A 187 -4.70 4.84 14.44
C MET A 187 -3.65 5.19 15.48
N ASN A 188 -2.87 6.25 15.25
CA ASN A 188 -1.95 6.80 16.26
C ASN A 188 -1.01 5.76 16.90
N SER A 189 -0.62 4.74 16.14
CA SER A 189 0.01 3.52 16.66
C SER A 189 1.40 3.31 16.06
N HIS A 190 2.28 2.54 16.72
CA HIS A 190 3.62 2.28 16.21
C HIS A 190 4.12 0.85 16.44
N ASP A 191 5.15 0.45 15.70
CA ASP A 191 5.75 -0.88 15.77
C ASP A 191 4.73 -1.98 15.48
N ILE A 192 4.24 -1.97 14.23
CA ILE A 192 3.18 -2.86 13.75
C ILE A 192 3.73 -3.82 12.70
N ILE A 193 3.44 -5.12 12.85
CA ILE A 193 3.72 -6.14 11.84
C ILE A 193 2.42 -6.80 11.41
N ILE A 194 2.15 -6.83 10.11
CA ILE A 194 1.06 -7.58 9.51
C ILE A 194 1.67 -8.54 8.50
N SER A 195 1.54 -9.86 8.72
CA SER A 195 2.18 -10.83 7.83
C SER A 195 1.54 -12.21 7.77
N ASN A 196 1.73 -12.96 6.69
CA ASN A 196 1.29 -14.37 6.58
C ASN A 196 -0.21 -14.58 6.84
N VAL A 197 -1.05 -13.66 6.37
CA VAL A 197 -2.51 -13.72 6.51
C VAL A 197 -3.19 -13.31 5.20
N THR A 198 -4.41 -13.82 5.01
CA THR A 198 -5.28 -13.45 3.90
C THR A 198 -6.35 -12.46 4.37
N PHE A 199 -6.51 -11.35 3.66
CA PHE A 199 -7.59 -10.38 3.84
C PHE A 199 -8.60 -10.55 2.71
N LYS A 200 -9.89 -10.61 3.04
CA LYS A 200 -10.93 -10.88 2.06
C LYS A 200 -12.15 -9.98 2.25
N ASN A 201 -12.73 -9.56 1.13
CA ASN A 201 -14.02 -8.89 1.05
C ASN A 201 -14.15 -7.69 2.03
N SER A 202 -13.15 -6.80 2.07
CA SER A 202 -13.28 -5.59 2.91
C SER A 202 -14.52 -4.77 2.52
N PRO A 203 -15.31 -4.27 3.47
CA PRO A 203 -16.39 -3.32 3.19
C PRO A 203 -15.93 -2.05 2.49
N PHE A 204 -14.69 -1.60 2.76
CA PHE A 204 -14.03 -0.42 2.20
C PHE A 204 -12.52 -0.71 2.06
N TRP A 205 -11.62 0.16 2.49
CA TRP A 205 -10.17 -0.07 2.51
C TRP A 205 -9.77 -1.31 3.33
N ASN A 206 -8.74 -2.04 2.91
CA ASN A 206 -8.34 -3.29 3.58
C ASN A 206 -7.41 -3.02 4.77
N ILE A 207 -6.23 -2.42 4.56
CA ILE A 207 -5.26 -2.14 5.62
C ILE A 207 -4.96 -0.64 5.66
N HIS A 208 -5.39 0.03 6.72
CA HIS A 208 -5.30 1.49 6.87
C HIS A 208 -4.48 1.88 8.10
N PRO A 209 -3.15 1.98 8.00
CA PRO A 209 -2.33 2.59 9.03
C PRO A 209 -2.39 4.11 8.87
N VAL A 210 -3.14 4.76 9.76
CA VAL A 210 -3.31 6.21 9.81
C VAL A 210 -2.64 6.81 11.04
N TYR A 211 -1.78 7.80 10.83
CA TYR A 211 -1.00 8.41 11.92
C TYR A 211 -0.06 7.44 12.62
N CYS A 212 0.41 6.44 11.90
CA CYS A 212 1.28 5.39 12.41
C CYS A 212 2.76 5.65 12.11
N SER A 213 3.65 4.96 12.83
CA SER A 213 5.08 4.90 12.52
C SER A 213 5.64 3.49 12.67
N ASN A 214 6.60 3.11 11.84
CA ASN A 214 7.20 1.77 11.83
C ASN A 214 6.14 0.69 11.61
N VAL A 215 5.72 0.55 10.35
CA VAL A 215 4.69 -0.44 9.97
C VAL A 215 5.26 -1.34 8.89
N VAL A 216 5.17 -2.66 9.09
CA VAL A 216 5.59 -3.66 8.10
C VAL A 216 4.39 -4.51 7.70
N VAL A 217 4.06 -4.51 6.41
CA VAL A 217 3.06 -5.39 5.80
C VAL A 217 3.78 -6.32 4.81
N ARG A 218 3.79 -7.63 5.06
CA ARG A 218 4.53 -8.57 4.20
C ARG A 218 3.93 -9.96 4.10
N TYR A 219 4.11 -10.65 2.97
CA TYR A 219 3.58 -12.01 2.79
C TYR A 219 2.06 -12.09 3.00
N VAL A 220 1.32 -11.04 2.64
CA VAL A 220 -0.13 -11.01 2.75
C VAL A 220 -0.77 -11.26 1.40
N THR A 221 -1.98 -11.83 1.43
CA THR A 221 -2.86 -11.94 0.27
C THR A 221 -4.10 -11.08 0.51
N ILE A 222 -4.40 -10.11 -0.35
CA ILE A 222 -5.56 -9.21 -0.20
C ILE A 222 -6.50 -9.40 -1.39
N LEU A 223 -7.73 -9.83 -1.13
CA LEU A 223 -8.70 -10.23 -2.15
C LEU A 223 -10.04 -9.53 -1.99
N ALA A 224 -10.50 -8.87 -3.05
CA ALA A 224 -11.87 -8.40 -3.18
C ALA A 224 -12.32 -8.49 -4.64
N PRO A 225 -13.63 -8.71 -4.91
CA PRO A 225 -14.14 -8.71 -6.28
C PRO A 225 -13.79 -7.41 -7.03
N HIS A 226 -13.42 -7.46 -8.31
CA HIS A 226 -13.03 -6.24 -9.06
C HIS A 226 -14.15 -5.20 -9.22
N ASN A 227 -15.38 -5.51 -8.83
CA ASN A 227 -16.52 -4.58 -8.80
C ASN A 227 -16.92 -4.16 -7.38
N SER A 228 -16.11 -4.46 -6.35
CA SER A 228 -16.27 -3.93 -5.01
C SER A 228 -15.79 -2.47 -4.98
N PRO A 229 -16.63 -1.53 -4.52
CA PRO A 229 -16.27 -0.11 -4.50
C PRO A 229 -15.27 0.18 -3.38
N ASN A 230 -14.16 0.87 -3.72
CA ASN A 230 -13.21 1.44 -2.76
C ASN A 230 -12.57 0.42 -1.82
N THR A 231 -12.18 -0.73 -2.38
CA THR A 231 -11.46 -1.76 -1.64
C THR A 231 -9.97 -1.67 -1.90
N ASP A 232 -9.39 -0.51 -1.64
CA ASP A 232 -7.94 -0.26 -1.72
C ASP A 232 -7.20 -1.33 -0.87
N GLY A 233 -6.02 -1.76 -1.30
CA GLY A 233 -5.27 -2.82 -0.62
C GLY A 233 -4.58 -2.35 0.65
N VAL A 234 -3.63 -1.42 0.54
CA VAL A 234 -2.97 -0.80 1.69
C VAL A 234 -2.91 0.71 1.52
N ASP A 235 -3.30 1.43 2.57
CA ASP A 235 -3.48 2.88 2.56
C ASP A 235 -2.62 3.57 3.63
N PRO A 236 -1.29 3.71 3.47
CA PRO A 236 -0.48 4.50 4.38
C PRO A 236 -0.94 5.96 4.38
N ASP A 237 -1.45 6.44 5.51
CA ASP A 237 -2.14 7.73 5.60
C ASP A 237 -1.59 8.60 6.73
N SER A 238 -0.91 9.69 6.37
CA SER A 238 -0.18 10.53 7.33
C SER A 238 0.73 9.72 8.29
N SER A 239 1.35 8.66 7.74
CA SER A 239 2.15 7.67 8.46
C SER A 239 3.62 7.73 8.01
N SER A 240 4.55 7.31 8.88
CA SER A 240 5.99 7.34 8.60
C SER A 240 6.65 5.98 8.71
N ASN A 241 7.72 5.76 7.92
CA ASN A 241 8.50 4.51 7.96
C ASN A 241 7.59 3.27 7.79
N VAL A 242 6.81 3.27 6.70
CA VAL A 242 5.91 2.16 6.35
C VAL A 242 6.53 1.37 5.22
N CYS A 243 6.61 0.05 5.38
CA CYS A 243 7.00 -0.83 4.32
C CYS A 243 5.94 -1.88 3.99
N ILE A 244 5.69 -2.04 2.70
CA ILE A 244 4.78 -3.03 2.13
C ILE A 244 5.61 -3.87 1.15
N GLU A 245 5.82 -5.15 1.46
CA GLU A 245 6.63 -6.04 0.62
C GLU A 245 6.04 -7.44 0.38
N ASP A 246 6.52 -8.14 -0.65
CA ASP A 246 6.31 -9.58 -0.85
C ASP A 246 4.84 -10.04 -0.74
N SER A 247 3.93 -9.31 -1.38
CA SER A 247 2.49 -9.52 -1.18
C SER A 247 1.72 -9.59 -2.50
N TYR A 248 0.58 -10.29 -2.46
CA TYR A 248 -0.34 -10.40 -3.58
C TYR A 248 -1.63 -9.63 -3.30
N ILE A 249 -2.01 -8.72 -4.20
CA ILE A 249 -3.17 -7.84 -4.02
C ILE A 249 -4.06 -7.91 -5.26
N SER A 250 -5.32 -8.29 -5.11
CA SER A 250 -6.31 -8.29 -6.18
C SER A 250 -7.64 -7.77 -5.67
N THR A 251 -7.94 -6.51 -5.97
CA THR A 251 -9.07 -5.80 -5.36
C THR A 251 -9.86 -4.95 -6.35
N GLY A 252 -10.95 -4.35 -5.88
CA GLY A 252 -11.81 -3.45 -6.65
C GLY A 252 -11.36 -2.00 -6.74
N ASP A 253 -10.25 -1.60 -6.09
CA ASP A 253 -9.67 -0.24 -6.15
C ASP A 253 -8.13 -0.31 -6.11
N ASP A 254 -7.42 0.75 -5.74
CA ASP A 254 -5.95 0.80 -5.81
C ASP A 254 -5.23 -0.32 -5.02
N LEU A 255 -4.13 -0.90 -5.51
CA LEU A 255 -3.41 -1.92 -4.73
C LEU A 255 -2.74 -1.30 -3.50
N VAL A 256 -2.00 -0.20 -3.69
CA VAL A 256 -1.43 0.60 -2.61
C VAL A 256 -1.68 2.07 -2.92
N ALA A 257 -2.25 2.81 -1.97
CA ALA A 257 -2.55 4.23 -2.10
C ALA A 257 -2.01 5.04 -0.92
N VAL A 258 -0.90 5.75 -1.13
CA VAL A 258 -0.32 6.64 -0.11
C VAL A 258 -1.14 7.93 -0.02
N LYS A 259 -1.60 8.28 1.18
CA LYS A 259 -2.48 9.41 1.48
C LYS A 259 -1.92 10.25 2.64
N SER A 260 -2.51 11.42 2.88
CA SER A 260 -2.18 12.31 3.99
C SER A 260 -3.28 13.35 4.23
N GLY A 261 -4.54 12.93 4.33
CA GLY A 261 -5.69 13.84 4.44
C GLY A 261 -6.05 14.63 3.17
N TRP A 262 -7.23 15.25 3.14
CA TRP A 262 -7.70 16.05 2.00
C TRP A 262 -8.18 17.47 2.36
N ASP A 263 -7.92 18.38 1.43
CA ASP A 263 -8.25 19.80 1.42
C ASP A 263 -7.97 20.49 2.76
N GLN A 264 -8.87 21.36 3.23
CA GLN A 264 -8.70 22.13 4.46
C GLN A 264 -8.49 21.25 5.70
N TYR A 265 -9.02 20.03 5.71
CA TYR A 265 -8.88 19.11 6.84
C TYR A 265 -7.47 18.53 6.92
N GLY A 266 -6.93 18.08 5.78
CA GLY A 266 -5.55 17.63 5.71
C GLY A 266 -4.54 18.77 5.89
N ILE A 267 -4.83 19.96 5.33
CA ILE A 267 -3.99 21.16 5.51
C ILE A 267 -3.95 21.57 6.98
N ALA A 268 -5.09 21.65 7.66
CA ALA A 268 -5.15 22.04 9.07
C ALA A 268 -4.47 21.01 9.98
N PHE A 269 -4.59 19.72 9.66
CA PHE A 269 -3.94 18.66 10.43
C PHE A 269 -2.43 18.60 10.20
N ASN A 270 -1.97 18.97 8.99
CA ASN A 270 -0.56 19.20 8.64
C ASN A 270 0.39 18.05 8.99
N ARG A 271 -0.06 16.80 8.76
CA ARG A 271 0.75 15.60 9.00
C ARG A 271 1.01 14.87 7.68
N PRO A 272 2.28 14.79 7.22
CA PRO A 272 2.58 14.13 5.97
C PRO A 272 2.68 12.61 6.11
N SER A 273 2.57 11.90 4.99
CA SER A 273 3.12 10.54 4.84
C SER A 273 4.57 10.61 4.39
N THR A 274 5.48 9.95 5.09
CA THR A 274 6.92 10.00 4.81
C THR A 274 7.60 8.65 4.85
N ASP A 275 8.60 8.46 4.00
CA ASP A 275 9.50 7.30 4.06
C ASP A 275 8.71 5.99 3.90
N ILE A 276 8.01 5.89 2.77
CA ILE A 276 7.15 4.75 2.42
C ILE A 276 7.88 3.89 1.39
N THR A 277 8.03 2.61 1.69
CA THR A 277 8.60 1.62 0.77
C THR A 277 7.52 0.64 0.31
N ILE A 278 7.41 0.44 -1.00
CA ILE A 278 6.51 -0.52 -1.63
C ILE A 278 7.38 -1.40 -2.53
N ARG A 279 7.45 -2.71 -2.31
CA ARG A 279 8.31 -3.55 -3.16
C ARG A 279 7.81 -4.97 -3.34
N ARG A 280 8.17 -5.61 -4.47
CA ARG A 280 7.84 -7.02 -4.71
C ARG A 280 6.34 -7.33 -4.52
N ILE A 281 5.50 -6.40 -5.01
CA ILE A 281 4.05 -6.56 -5.05
C ILE A 281 3.64 -7.10 -6.41
N THR A 282 2.76 -8.09 -6.39
CA THR A 282 2.08 -8.59 -7.59
C THR A 282 0.58 -8.40 -7.44
N GLY A 283 -0.10 -7.95 -8.49
CA GLY A 283 -1.55 -7.75 -8.34
C GLY A 283 -2.34 -7.36 -9.57
N SER A 284 -3.66 -7.22 -9.37
CA SER A 284 -4.62 -6.81 -10.41
C SER A 284 -5.76 -5.96 -9.85
N SER A 285 -6.23 -4.98 -10.62
CA SER A 285 -7.31 -4.06 -10.22
C SER A 285 -7.85 -3.27 -11.41
N ARG A 286 -9.11 -2.81 -11.35
CA ARG A 286 -9.67 -1.87 -12.33
C ARG A 286 -9.22 -0.41 -12.13
N PHE A 287 -8.45 -0.15 -11.08
CA PHE A 287 -7.93 1.15 -10.66
C PHE A 287 -6.39 1.15 -10.72
N ALA A 288 -5.68 1.76 -9.78
CA ALA A 288 -4.23 1.88 -9.84
C ALA A 288 -3.48 0.68 -9.25
N GLY A 289 -2.31 0.36 -9.80
CA GLY A 289 -1.31 -0.47 -9.13
C GLY A 289 -0.68 0.29 -7.96
N ILE A 290 0.14 1.29 -8.29
CA ILE A 290 0.77 2.17 -7.31
C ILE A 290 0.13 3.55 -7.39
N ALA A 291 -0.44 4.01 -6.27
CA ALA A 291 -1.07 5.31 -6.16
C ALA A 291 -0.42 6.19 -5.08
N VAL A 292 -0.28 7.48 -5.41
CA VAL A 292 -0.09 8.55 -4.43
C VAL A 292 -1.27 9.50 -4.58
N GLY A 293 -2.07 9.64 -3.53
CA GLY A 293 -3.27 10.48 -3.48
C GLY A 293 -4.59 9.78 -3.85
N SER A 294 -5.68 10.52 -4.03
CA SER A 294 -5.72 12.00 -4.22
C SER A 294 -5.66 12.82 -2.93
N GLU A 295 -5.89 12.20 -1.78
CA GLU A 295 -5.87 12.81 -0.46
C GLU A 295 -4.42 13.09 -0.04
N THR A 296 -3.82 14.20 -0.48
CA THR A 296 -2.39 14.52 -0.27
C THR A 296 -2.12 15.83 0.48
N SER A 297 -3.10 16.31 1.24
CA SER A 297 -3.13 17.70 1.72
C SER A 297 -2.19 18.01 2.88
N GLY A 298 -1.90 17.03 3.72
CA GLY A 298 -0.84 17.07 4.73
C GLY A 298 0.58 16.90 4.14
N GLY A 299 0.68 16.50 2.87
CA GLY A 299 1.93 16.26 2.15
C GLY A 299 2.33 14.78 2.07
N VAL A 300 2.94 14.40 0.96
CA VAL A 300 3.56 13.09 0.77
C VAL A 300 4.99 13.29 0.31
N LYS A 301 5.96 12.67 1.00
CA LYS A 301 7.37 12.71 0.56
C LYS A 301 8.11 11.41 0.78
N ASN A 302 9.16 11.19 -0.02
CA ASN A 302 10.06 10.04 0.10
C ASN A 302 9.30 8.72 -0.01
N VAL A 303 8.77 8.44 -1.20
CA VAL A 303 8.12 7.16 -1.51
C VAL A 303 8.98 6.41 -2.51
N LEU A 304 9.35 5.18 -2.19
CA LEU A 304 10.04 4.25 -3.08
C LEU A 304 9.09 3.11 -3.43
N ALA A 305 8.78 2.93 -4.72
CA ALA A 305 8.05 1.78 -5.23
C ALA A 305 8.92 1.00 -6.22
N GLU A 306 9.28 -0.26 -5.93
CA GLU A 306 10.24 -0.99 -6.76
C GLU A 306 9.92 -2.48 -6.95
N ASN A 307 10.32 -3.05 -8.08
CA ASN A 307 10.17 -4.49 -8.37
C ASN A 307 8.69 -4.93 -8.29
N ILE A 308 7.82 -4.31 -9.10
CA ILE A 308 6.37 -4.50 -9.03
C ILE A 308 5.86 -5.17 -10.31
N ASN A 309 4.95 -6.14 -10.19
CA ASN A 309 4.31 -6.81 -11.32
C ASN A 309 2.79 -6.53 -11.33
N LEU A 310 2.32 -5.86 -12.38
CA LEU A 310 0.93 -5.40 -12.49
C LEU A 310 0.21 -6.08 -13.66
N TYR A 311 -0.93 -6.71 -13.40
CA TYR A 311 -1.72 -7.41 -14.41
C TYR A 311 -3.14 -6.87 -14.48
N ASN A 312 -3.72 -6.78 -15.67
CA ASN A 312 -5.13 -6.41 -15.87
C ASN A 312 -5.52 -5.09 -15.17
N MET A 313 -4.69 -4.05 -15.33
CA MET A 313 -4.84 -2.80 -14.57
C MET A 313 -5.69 -1.74 -15.26
N GLY A 314 -6.40 -0.95 -14.45
CA GLY A 314 -6.98 0.32 -14.90
C GLY A 314 -5.93 1.40 -15.17
N VAL A 315 -5.01 1.57 -14.23
CA VAL A 315 -3.84 2.46 -14.28
C VAL A 315 -2.65 1.72 -13.67
N GLY A 316 -1.47 1.75 -14.28
CA GLY A 316 -0.28 1.14 -13.68
C GLY A 316 0.21 1.96 -12.48
N ILE A 317 0.73 3.15 -12.78
CA ILE A 317 1.26 4.11 -11.81
C ILE A 317 0.40 5.38 -11.84
N HIS A 318 -0.09 5.84 -10.69
CA HIS A 318 -1.04 6.94 -10.60
C HIS A 318 -0.69 7.95 -9.50
N ILE A 319 -0.14 9.11 -9.89
CA ILE A 319 0.03 10.26 -8.98
C ILE A 319 -1.18 11.18 -9.16
N LYS A 320 -1.91 11.43 -8.07
CA LYS A 320 -3.25 12.03 -8.08
C LYS A 320 -3.28 13.24 -7.16
N THR A 321 -3.75 14.37 -7.67
CA THR A 321 -4.09 15.53 -6.86
C THR A 321 -5.16 16.38 -7.56
N ASN A 322 -5.57 17.47 -6.93
CA ASN A 322 -6.52 18.44 -7.49
C ASN A 322 -6.24 19.86 -6.94
N THR A 323 -6.72 20.90 -7.62
CA THR A 323 -6.86 22.23 -7.00
C THR A 323 -7.68 22.09 -5.73
N GLY A 324 -7.35 22.82 -4.66
CA GLY A 324 -7.99 22.60 -3.35
C GLY A 324 -7.18 21.75 -2.39
N ARG A 325 -6.39 20.80 -2.91
CA ARG A 325 -5.61 19.90 -2.05
C ARG A 325 -4.53 20.64 -1.27
N GLY A 326 -3.90 21.66 -1.84
CA GLY A 326 -2.70 22.25 -1.27
C GLY A 326 -1.62 21.18 -1.02
N GLY A 327 -0.82 21.35 0.03
CA GLY A 327 0.20 20.39 0.40
C GLY A 327 1.25 20.17 -0.70
N TYR A 328 1.86 18.98 -0.71
CA TYR A 328 2.90 18.64 -1.67
C TYR A 328 2.98 17.13 -1.93
N ILE A 329 3.50 16.75 -3.09
CA ILE A 329 3.91 15.39 -3.43
C ILE A 329 5.36 15.49 -3.94
N ARG A 330 6.31 14.94 -3.18
CA ARG A 330 7.75 15.15 -3.43
C ARG A 330 8.58 13.89 -3.32
N ASN A 331 9.67 13.80 -4.09
CA ASN A 331 10.64 12.71 -3.98
C ASN A 331 9.97 11.33 -4.06
N ILE A 332 9.29 11.08 -5.17
CA ILE A 332 8.64 9.80 -5.46
C ILE A 332 9.49 9.06 -6.48
N THR A 333 10.01 7.90 -6.11
CA THR A 333 10.78 7.02 -7.00
C THR A 333 9.98 5.77 -7.28
N VAL A 334 9.78 5.47 -8.56
CA VAL A 334 9.16 4.22 -9.03
C VAL A 334 10.14 3.54 -9.97
N SER A 335 10.62 2.35 -9.62
CA SER A 335 11.61 1.62 -10.40
C SER A 335 11.21 0.17 -10.68
N ASN A 336 11.72 -0.43 -11.76
CA ASN A 336 11.57 -1.86 -12.06
C ASN A 336 10.11 -2.34 -11.99
N VAL A 337 9.26 -1.76 -12.82
CA VAL A 337 7.83 -2.12 -12.88
C VAL A 337 7.53 -2.86 -14.18
N TYR A 338 7.04 -4.09 -14.06
CA TYR A 338 6.44 -4.84 -15.16
C TYR A 338 4.92 -4.65 -15.16
N MET A 339 4.34 -4.40 -16.33
CA MET A 339 2.88 -4.26 -16.46
C MET A 339 2.32 -4.94 -17.71
N GLU A 340 1.18 -5.60 -17.57
CA GLU A 340 0.54 -6.35 -18.65
C GLU A 340 -0.98 -6.14 -18.62
N ASP A 341 -1.58 -5.93 -19.80
CA ASP A 341 -3.01 -5.63 -19.96
C ASP A 341 -3.47 -4.40 -19.15
N VAL A 342 -2.77 -3.29 -19.32
CA VAL A 342 -3.04 -2.06 -18.57
C VAL A 342 -3.72 -1.00 -19.44
N ARG A 343 -4.84 -0.44 -18.97
CA ARG A 343 -5.56 0.61 -19.71
C ARG A 343 -4.77 1.90 -19.84
N THR A 344 -4.12 2.37 -18.77
CA THR A 344 -3.21 3.53 -18.78
C THR A 344 -1.93 3.19 -18.04
N GLY A 345 -0.77 3.18 -18.71
CA GLY A 345 0.49 2.80 -18.06
C GLY A 345 0.85 3.74 -16.92
N ILE A 346 1.08 5.01 -17.25
CA ILE A 346 1.46 6.05 -16.29
C ILE A 346 0.44 7.20 -16.33
N ARG A 347 -0.11 7.58 -15.17
CA ARG A 347 -0.97 8.76 -15.04
C ARG A 347 -0.47 9.66 -13.90
N ILE A 348 -0.20 10.92 -14.19
CA ILE A 348 0.19 11.92 -13.20
C ILE A 348 -0.75 13.09 -13.43
N ALA A 349 -1.70 13.33 -12.55
CA ALA A 349 -2.86 14.16 -12.87
C ALA A 349 -3.28 15.07 -11.71
N GLY A 350 -3.42 16.36 -12.03
CA GLY A 350 -3.94 17.40 -11.15
C GLY A 350 -5.46 17.61 -11.24
N ASP A 351 -6.20 16.69 -11.85
CA ASP A 351 -7.65 16.77 -12.05
C ASP A 351 -8.39 15.55 -11.46
N VAL A 352 -7.85 14.96 -10.38
CA VAL A 352 -8.33 13.67 -9.85
C VAL A 352 -8.95 13.81 -8.46
N GLY A 353 -10.17 13.28 -8.34
CA GLY A 353 -10.89 13.17 -7.07
C GLY A 353 -11.84 14.33 -6.81
N GLY A 354 -12.83 14.11 -5.95
CA GLY A 354 -13.77 15.14 -5.49
C GLY A 354 -13.24 15.90 -4.27
N HIS A 355 -14.08 16.75 -3.69
CA HIS A 355 -13.83 17.46 -2.44
C HIS A 355 -14.75 16.91 -1.34
N PRO A 356 -14.37 16.99 -0.04
CA PRO A 356 -15.22 16.59 1.08
C PRO A 356 -16.56 17.30 1.10
N ASP A 357 -16.52 18.57 0.73
CA ASP A 357 -17.62 19.52 0.79
C ASP A 357 -17.28 20.73 -0.10
N GLY A 358 -18.21 21.68 -0.17
CA GLY A 358 -18.04 22.91 -0.95
C GLY A 358 -17.13 23.96 -0.33
N ASN A 359 -16.52 23.70 0.84
CA ASN A 359 -15.72 24.70 1.57
C ASN A 359 -14.21 24.59 1.29
N PHE A 360 -13.80 23.73 0.34
CA PHE A 360 -12.41 23.62 -0.06
C PHE A 360 -11.90 24.95 -0.62
N ASN A 361 -10.61 25.25 -0.40
CA ASN A 361 -10.00 26.47 -0.89
C ASN A 361 -9.50 26.28 -2.34
N PRO A 362 -10.15 26.81 -3.39
CA PRO A 362 -9.74 26.58 -4.78
C PRO A 362 -8.36 27.16 -5.12
N THR A 363 -7.83 28.07 -4.30
CA THR A 363 -6.49 28.66 -4.46
C THR A 363 -5.40 27.85 -3.75
N ALA A 364 -5.76 26.82 -2.98
CA ALA A 364 -4.80 25.91 -2.37
C ALA A 364 -4.27 24.94 -3.43
N LEU A 365 -3.17 25.34 -4.10
CA LEU A 365 -2.55 24.56 -5.16
C LEU A 365 -1.50 23.58 -4.60
N PRO A 366 -1.51 22.30 -5.02
CA PRO A 366 -0.51 21.33 -4.62
C PRO A 366 0.84 21.56 -5.31
N ALA A 367 1.93 21.41 -4.57
CA ALA A 367 3.27 21.36 -5.16
C ALA A 367 3.65 19.91 -5.50
N VAL A 368 3.76 19.57 -6.79
CA VAL A 368 4.17 18.23 -7.24
C VAL A 368 5.53 18.31 -7.94
N GLU A 369 6.54 17.70 -7.34
CA GLU A 369 7.91 17.77 -7.88
C GLU A 369 8.83 16.63 -7.47
N GLY A 370 9.84 16.32 -8.30
CA GLY A 370 10.81 15.27 -7.97
C GLY A 370 10.19 13.88 -8.09
N LEU A 371 9.69 13.57 -9.27
CA LEU A 371 9.12 12.27 -9.61
C LEU A 371 10.10 11.54 -10.52
N THR A 372 10.60 10.39 -10.10
CA THR A 372 11.56 9.59 -10.86
C THR A 372 10.92 8.25 -11.19
N LEU A 373 10.75 7.98 -12.49
CA LEU A 373 10.18 6.73 -13.00
C LEU A 373 11.25 6.05 -13.88
N ASP A 374 11.79 4.92 -13.43
CA ASP A 374 12.90 4.22 -14.07
C ASP A 374 12.61 2.74 -14.33
N GLY A 375 13.06 2.19 -15.46
CA GLY A 375 12.97 0.74 -15.71
C GLY A 375 11.52 0.23 -15.71
N ILE A 376 10.64 0.90 -16.45
CA ILE A 376 9.23 0.52 -16.55
C ILE A 376 9.01 -0.20 -17.87
N TRP A 377 8.58 -1.46 -17.82
CA TRP A 377 8.29 -2.25 -19.00
C TRP A 377 6.81 -2.64 -19.02
N GLY A 378 6.15 -2.47 -20.17
CA GLY A 378 4.74 -2.77 -20.30
C GLY A 378 4.34 -3.43 -21.62
N GLN A 379 3.48 -4.45 -21.56
CA GLN A 379 2.83 -5.03 -22.74
C GLN A 379 1.32 -4.79 -22.74
N ARG A 380 0.75 -4.67 -23.94
CA ARG A 380 -0.70 -4.53 -24.16
C ARG A 380 -1.26 -3.32 -23.42
N ILE A 381 -0.55 -2.20 -23.58
CA ILE A 381 -0.87 -0.93 -22.94
C ILE A 381 -1.88 -0.16 -23.81
N GLY A 382 -2.95 0.36 -23.20
CA GLY A 382 -3.94 1.18 -23.91
C GLY A 382 -3.43 2.59 -24.20
N GLN A 383 -3.21 3.37 -23.13
CA GLN A 383 -2.64 4.71 -23.15
C GLN A 383 -1.25 4.63 -22.48
N PRO A 384 -0.14 4.96 -23.16
CA PRO A 384 1.20 4.83 -22.56
C PRO A 384 1.36 5.75 -21.35
N GLY A 385 1.12 7.05 -21.52
CA GLY A 385 1.09 7.97 -20.38
C GLY A 385 0.20 9.20 -20.57
N LEU A 386 -0.33 9.70 -19.45
CA LEU A 386 -1.12 10.92 -19.34
C LEU A 386 -0.61 11.74 -18.16
N ILE A 387 0.06 12.86 -18.44
CA ILE A 387 0.71 13.71 -17.43
C ILE A 387 0.13 15.11 -17.54
N ARG A 388 -0.78 15.48 -16.64
CA ARG A 388 -1.45 16.78 -16.65
C ARG A 388 -1.25 17.47 -15.32
N GLY A 389 -0.40 18.48 -15.30
CA GLY A 389 -0.28 19.37 -14.17
C GLY A 389 -1.44 20.35 -14.08
N LEU A 390 -1.25 21.36 -13.23
CA LEU A 390 -2.17 22.48 -13.08
C LEU A 390 -1.58 23.70 -13.76
N LYS A 391 -2.39 24.46 -14.50
CA LYS A 391 -1.93 25.67 -15.20
C LYS A 391 -1.18 26.66 -14.29
N ASP A 392 -1.72 26.88 -13.09
CA ASP A 392 -1.15 27.81 -12.10
C ASP A 392 -0.19 27.14 -11.11
N ALA A 393 -0.03 25.81 -11.20
CA ALA A 393 0.95 25.02 -10.45
C ALA A 393 1.48 23.84 -11.30
N PRO A 394 2.28 24.11 -12.34
CA PRO A 394 2.80 23.05 -13.20
C PRO A 394 3.62 22.03 -12.41
N PHE A 395 3.54 20.75 -12.80
CA PHE A 395 4.33 19.69 -12.18
C PHE A 395 5.79 19.80 -12.64
N LYS A 396 6.74 19.64 -11.72
CA LYS A 396 8.16 19.92 -12.01
C LYS A 396 9.05 18.72 -11.75
N ARG A 397 10.23 18.70 -12.38
CA ARG A 397 11.24 17.65 -12.16
C ARG A 397 10.64 16.24 -12.27
N VAL A 398 9.86 16.01 -13.33
CA VAL A 398 9.36 14.68 -13.70
C VAL A 398 10.38 14.01 -14.62
N CYS A 399 10.97 12.92 -14.15
CA CYS A 399 11.98 12.18 -14.87
C CYS A 399 11.47 10.81 -15.29
N LEU A 400 11.53 10.52 -16.60
CA LEU A 400 11.23 9.21 -17.17
C LEU A 400 12.51 8.61 -17.75
N SER A 401 12.96 7.48 -17.22
CA SER A 401 14.16 6.78 -17.70
C SER A 401 13.85 5.33 -18.00
N ASN A 402 14.37 4.80 -19.11
CA ASN A 402 14.25 3.38 -19.46
C ASN A 402 12.78 2.86 -19.38
N VAL A 403 11.86 3.62 -19.99
CA VAL A 403 10.42 3.30 -20.00
C VAL A 403 10.04 2.74 -21.37
N ASN A 404 9.57 1.50 -21.44
CA ASN A 404 9.15 0.85 -22.67
C ASN A 404 7.73 0.28 -22.54
N LEU A 405 6.75 0.95 -23.18
CA LEU A 405 5.34 0.61 -23.11
C LEU A 405 4.82 0.21 -24.50
N HIS A 406 4.66 -1.09 -24.73
CA HIS A 406 4.12 -1.63 -25.98
C HIS A 406 2.60 -1.39 -26.07
N VAL A 407 2.24 -0.31 -26.79
CA VAL A 407 0.86 0.13 -26.95
C VAL A 407 0.10 -0.76 -27.94
N VAL A 408 -1.12 -1.17 -27.58
CA VAL A 408 -2.05 -1.87 -28.46
C VAL A 408 -3.12 -0.92 -28.98
N ARG A 409 -3.54 -1.14 -30.23
CA ARG A 409 -4.61 -0.35 -30.83
C ARG A 409 -5.94 -0.65 -30.14
N ARG A 410 -6.67 0.40 -29.75
CA ARG A 410 -8.02 0.27 -29.20
C ARG A 410 -9.04 0.72 -30.24
N LYS A 411 -10.12 -0.05 -30.41
CA LYS A 411 -11.27 0.37 -31.21
C LYS A 411 -11.97 1.54 -30.49
N SER A 412 -11.88 2.74 -31.04
CA SER A 412 -12.69 3.89 -30.61
C SER A 412 -13.66 4.25 -31.72
N GLY A 413 -14.94 3.90 -31.56
CA GLY A 413 -16.00 4.26 -32.51
C GLY A 413 -15.87 3.68 -33.92
N LYS A 414 -16.80 4.09 -34.80
CA LYS A 414 -16.81 3.72 -36.23
C LYS A 414 -15.60 4.39 -36.91
N ASN A 415 -14.57 3.60 -37.22
CA ASN A 415 -13.44 3.95 -38.08
C ASN A 415 -12.35 4.86 -37.48
N ASN A 416 -11.61 4.43 -36.45
CA ASN A 416 -10.16 4.71 -36.40
C ASN A 416 -9.39 3.76 -35.48
N ASN A 417 -8.35 3.14 -36.04
CA ASN A 417 -7.45 2.19 -35.38
C ASN A 417 -6.11 2.88 -35.02
N THR A 418 -6.18 3.97 -34.26
CA THR A 418 -5.03 4.81 -33.91
C THR A 418 -4.31 4.29 -32.67
N LEU A 419 -2.98 4.25 -32.71
CA LEU A 419 -2.15 4.05 -31.53
C LEU A 419 -2.19 5.34 -30.70
N LEU A 420 -2.44 5.22 -29.39
CA LEU A 420 -2.43 6.36 -28.49
C LEU A 420 -0.97 6.72 -28.15
N THR A 421 -0.66 8.02 -28.21
CA THR A 421 0.63 8.58 -27.81
C THR A 421 0.54 9.18 -26.42
N TRP A 422 1.68 9.52 -25.83
CA TRP A 422 1.73 10.29 -24.59
C TRP A 422 0.95 11.60 -24.71
N LYS A 423 0.32 12.02 -23.61
CA LYS A 423 -0.39 13.30 -23.49
C LYS A 423 0.14 14.05 -22.29
N CYS A 424 0.70 15.23 -22.52
CA CYS A 424 1.27 16.05 -21.47
C CYS A 424 0.70 17.46 -21.52
N SER A 425 0.57 18.09 -20.35
CA SER A 425 0.32 19.53 -20.22
C SER A 425 0.79 19.98 -18.84
N ASP A 426 1.21 21.25 -18.75
CA ASP A 426 1.55 21.89 -17.48
C ASP A 426 2.57 21.07 -16.65
N VAL A 427 3.58 20.53 -17.34
CA VAL A 427 4.62 19.70 -16.73
C VAL A 427 5.99 20.08 -17.30
N SER A 428 7.02 19.92 -16.48
CA SER A 428 8.43 20.09 -16.87
C SER A 428 9.30 18.98 -16.28
N GLY A 429 10.34 18.61 -17.00
CA GLY A 429 11.26 17.56 -16.62
C GLY A 429 12.02 17.02 -17.82
N GLY A 430 12.36 15.73 -17.80
CA GLY A 430 13.15 15.12 -18.86
C GLY A 430 12.82 13.65 -19.06
N SER A 431 13.29 13.13 -20.18
CA SER A 431 13.18 11.72 -20.51
C SER A 431 14.44 11.17 -21.15
N PHE A 432 14.74 9.91 -20.89
CA PHE A 432 15.87 9.18 -21.45
C PHE A 432 15.47 7.74 -21.74
N LEU A 433 15.70 7.26 -22.97
CA LEU A 433 15.33 5.91 -23.40
C LEU A 433 13.85 5.56 -23.13
N VAL A 434 12.94 6.41 -23.61
CA VAL A 434 11.48 6.24 -23.46
C VAL A 434 10.83 5.88 -24.79
N SER A 435 10.05 4.79 -24.79
CA SER A 435 9.28 4.30 -25.94
C SER A 435 7.85 3.95 -25.51
N PRO A 436 6.79 4.40 -26.23
CA PRO A 436 6.84 5.32 -27.38
C PRO A 436 7.34 6.70 -26.96
N SER A 437 7.75 7.52 -27.93
CA SER A 437 8.32 8.84 -27.69
C SER A 437 7.42 9.68 -26.77
N PRO A 438 7.99 10.29 -25.70
CA PRO A 438 7.23 11.12 -24.78
C PRO A 438 6.84 12.46 -25.43
N CYS A 439 6.05 13.25 -24.71
CA CYS A 439 5.64 14.58 -25.15
C CYS A 439 6.84 15.55 -25.20
N SER A 440 6.71 16.64 -25.96
CA SER A 440 7.72 17.70 -26.05
C SER A 440 8.09 18.33 -24.71
N GLU A 441 7.13 18.41 -23.78
CA GLU A 441 7.28 18.94 -22.42
C GLU A 441 8.27 18.14 -21.56
N LEU A 442 8.54 16.89 -21.96
CA LEU A 442 9.48 15.98 -21.30
C LEU A 442 10.61 15.55 -22.25
N ALA A 443 10.72 16.13 -23.44
CA ALA A 443 11.80 15.81 -24.37
C ALA A 443 13.12 16.38 -23.85
N SER A 444 14.20 15.60 -23.91
CA SER A 444 15.54 16.08 -23.57
C SER A 444 15.93 17.23 -24.51
N SER A 445 16.07 18.45 -24.00
CA SER A 445 16.64 19.55 -24.78
C SER A 445 18.13 19.28 -25.01
N ASN A 446 18.57 19.37 -26.26
CA ASN A 446 19.97 19.23 -26.64
C ASN A 446 20.85 20.19 -25.83
N GLY A 447 21.58 19.68 -24.84
CA GLY A 447 22.65 20.39 -24.14
C GLY A 447 22.32 21.04 -22.78
N ALA A 448 21.13 20.83 -22.20
CA ALA A 448 20.87 21.27 -20.82
C ALA A 448 21.28 20.17 -19.82
N THR A 449 22.14 20.53 -18.86
CA THR A 449 22.62 19.74 -17.71
C THR A 449 21.55 19.40 -16.66
N ASP A 450 20.27 19.41 -17.05
CA ASP A 450 19.09 19.05 -16.25
C ASP A 450 18.46 17.75 -16.79
N SER A 451 19.32 16.87 -17.29
CA SER A 451 18.92 15.59 -17.83
C SER A 451 18.54 14.64 -16.67
N CYS A 452 17.56 13.76 -16.90
CA CYS A 452 17.36 12.57 -16.07
C CYS A 452 18.68 11.86 -15.73
N SER A 453 19.68 11.93 -16.62
CA SER A 453 20.94 11.21 -16.50
C SER A 453 21.87 11.71 -15.37
N ASP A 454 21.76 12.97 -14.94
CA ASP A 454 22.58 13.49 -13.83
C ASP A 454 22.01 13.10 -12.46
N HIS A 455 20.71 12.80 -12.39
CA HIS A 455 20.06 12.39 -11.14
C HIS A 455 20.39 10.94 -10.75
N PHE A 456 20.59 10.03 -11.72
CA PHE A 456 20.96 8.63 -11.49
C PHE A 456 22.46 8.36 -11.35
N ARG A 457 23.34 9.33 -11.70
CA ARG A 457 24.79 9.19 -11.49
C ARG A 457 25.22 9.40 -10.03
N ASN A 458 24.34 9.94 -9.20
CA ASN A 458 24.62 10.30 -7.81
C ASN A 458 23.73 9.54 -6.78
N LEU A 459 23.07 8.46 -7.20
CA LEU A 459 22.32 7.55 -6.32
C LEU A 459 23.06 6.23 -6.13
#